data_AF-A0A1F3ZR90-F1
#
_entry.id   AF-A0A1F3ZR90-F1
#
_cell.length_a   1.000
_cell.length_b   1.000
_cell.length_c   1.000
_cell.angle_alpha   90.00
_cell.angle_beta   90.00
_cell.angle_gamma   90.00
#
_symmetry.space_group_name_H-M   'P 1'
#
loop_
_entity.id
_entity.type
_entity.pdbx_description
1 polymer ?
#
loop_
_entity_poly.entity_id
_entity_poly.type
_entity_poly.pdbx_seq_one_letter_code
_entity_poly.pdbx_strand_id
1 'polypeptide(L)'
;MIAHYSAAPDAMTRNMALECSRNRERFEFIAWCRKALGNLRVIPPGNGIMHQVNLEYLASVVTASGGDGDRLAYPDTLVGTDSHTPMVNGLGVLGCDVGGIEAEAVMLGRKLSLRARGRLRVHRASGATDQFDVLMRLDTAEEVTCYTHGGILPMLYRESLAAGRH
;
A
#
# COMPACT_ATOMS: atom_id res chain seq x y z
N MET A 1 13.05 1.12 -15.92
CA MET A 1 14.06 1.44 -16.95
C MET A 1 13.34 1.74 -18.24
N ILE A 2 13.54 2.93 -18.80
CA ILE A 2 13.04 3.25 -20.14
C ILE A 2 14.12 2.90 -21.17
N ALA A 3 13.79 2.05 -22.13
CA ALA A 3 14.71 1.67 -23.19
C ALA A 3 14.87 2.80 -24.22
N HIS A 4 16.08 3.33 -24.36
CA HIS A 4 16.45 4.30 -25.41
C HIS A 4 17.25 3.64 -26.54
N TYR A 5 18.01 2.60 -26.18
CA TYR A 5 18.77 1.77 -27.09
C TYR A 5 18.23 0.35 -27.08
N SER A 6 18.20 -0.30 -28.24
CA SER A 6 17.77 -1.69 -28.42
C SER A 6 18.61 -2.37 -29.52
N ALA A 7 18.56 -3.70 -29.60
CA ALA A 7 19.23 -4.50 -30.63
C ALA A 7 20.75 -4.26 -30.80
N ALA A 8 21.44 -3.83 -29.73
CA ALA A 8 22.89 -3.66 -29.69
C ALA A 8 23.47 -4.34 -28.43
N PRO A 9 24.68 -4.94 -28.50
CA PRO A 9 25.28 -5.63 -27.35
C PRO A 9 25.49 -4.74 -26.12
N ASP A 10 25.70 -3.44 -26.32
CA ASP A 10 25.92 -2.43 -25.29
C ASP A 10 24.64 -1.72 -24.83
N ALA A 11 23.48 -2.05 -25.42
CA ALA A 11 22.22 -1.33 -25.19
C ALA A 11 21.81 -1.33 -23.71
N MET A 12 21.96 -2.47 -23.02
CA MET A 12 21.62 -2.59 -21.59
C MET A 12 22.47 -1.65 -20.73
N THR A 13 23.80 -1.67 -20.93
CA THR A 13 24.74 -0.82 -20.20
C THR A 13 24.45 0.66 -20.41
N ARG A 14 24.14 1.05 -21.66
CA ARG A 14 23.82 2.44 -21.99
C ARG A 14 22.49 2.89 -21.40
N ASN A 15 21.46 2.06 -21.47
CA ASN A 15 20.17 2.36 -20.86
C ASN A 15 20.29 2.49 -19.34
N MET A 16 21.07 1.62 -18.70
CA MET A 16 21.35 1.71 -17.26
C MET A 16 22.08 3.00 -16.89
N ALA A 17 23.11 3.37 -17.65
CA ALA A 17 23.86 4.61 -17.40
C ALA A 17 22.95 5.85 -17.50
N LEU A 18 22.03 5.88 -18.48
CA LEU A 18 21.03 6.94 -18.60
C LEU A 18 20.02 6.94 -17.45
N GLU A 19 19.55 5.77 -17.01
CA GLU A 19 18.62 5.67 -15.88
C GLU A 19 19.27 6.19 -14.58
N CYS A 20 20.53 5.79 -14.33
CA CYS A 20 21.32 6.24 -13.19
C CYS A 20 21.61 7.74 -13.24
N SER A 21 21.90 8.31 -14.42
CA SER A 21 22.15 9.74 -14.53
C SER A 21 20.89 10.58 -14.27
N ARG A 22 19.74 10.14 -14.79
CA ARG A 22 18.45 10.85 -14.67
C ARG A 22 17.82 10.75 -13.29
N ASN A 23 18.01 9.64 -12.59
CA ASN A 23 17.41 9.40 -11.27
C ASN A 23 18.45 9.46 -10.14
N ARG A 24 19.60 10.10 -10.37
CA ARG A 24 20.72 10.15 -9.41
C ARG A 24 20.26 10.51 -8.00
N GLU A 25 19.58 11.65 -7.85
CA GLU A 25 19.09 12.14 -6.55
C GLU A 25 18.12 11.15 -5.88
N ARG A 26 17.24 10.51 -6.66
CA ARG A 26 16.30 9.51 -6.13
C ARG A 26 17.04 8.27 -5.61
N PHE A 27 18.04 7.80 -6.35
CA PHE A 27 18.84 6.65 -5.92
C PHE A 27 19.72 6.97 -4.71
N GLU A 28 20.28 8.19 -4.64
CA GLU A 28 21.00 8.66 -3.45
C GLU A 28 20.09 8.74 -2.22
N PHE A 29 18.88 9.27 -2.37
CA PHE A 29 17.88 9.31 -1.30
C PHE A 29 17.49 7.91 -0.83
N ILE A 30 17.18 6.98 -1.74
CA ILE A 30 16.85 5.58 -1.39
C ILE A 30 18.05 4.89 -0.72
N ALA A 31 19.27 5.14 -1.18
CA ALA A 31 20.48 4.59 -0.58
C ALA A 31 20.72 5.12 0.84
N TRP A 32 20.36 6.39 1.10
CA TRP A 32 20.33 6.95 2.44
C TRP A 32 19.25 6.31 3.32
N CYS A 33 18.01 6.18 2.83
CA CYS A 33 16.92 5.52 3.56
C CYS A 33 17.28 4.09 3.98
N ARG A 34 17.96 3.34 3.10
CA ARG A 34 18.43 1.98 3.40
C ARG A 34 19.38 1.93 4.61
N LYS A 35 20.16 2.99 4.84
CA LYS A 35 21.04 3.11 6.02
C LYS A 35 20.28 3.59 7.26
N ALA A 36 19.22 4.39 7.06
CA ALA A 36 18.44 4.98 8.14
C ALA A 36 17.37 4.04 8.72
N LEU A 37 16.84 3.10 7.92
CA LEU A 37 15.72 2.23 8.30
C LEU A 37 16.16 0.76 8.44
N GLY A 38 15.99 0.18 9.63
CA GLY A 38 16.46 -1.18 9.95
C GLY A 38 15.71 -2.32 9.25
N ASN A 39 14.52 -2.06 8.74
CA ASN A 39 13.65 -3.02 8.05
C ASN A 39 13.46 -2.70 6.55
N LEU A 40 14.32 -1.86 5.96
CA LEU A 40 14.26 -1.52 4.53
C LEU A 40 15.27 -2.33 3.72
N ARG A 41 14.77 -3.17 2.81
CA ARG A 41 15.57 -3.82 1.76
C ARG A 41 15.33 -3.13 0.43
N VAL A 42 16.40 -2.78 -0.28
CA VAL A 42 16.33 -2.14 -1.60
C VAL A 42 16.91 -3.08 -2.65
N ILE A 43 16.13 -3.36 -3.69
CA ILE A 43 16.57 -4.10 -4.88
C ILE A 43 17.19 -3.09 -5.86
N PRO A 44 18.48 -3.21 -6.23
CA PRO A 44 19.12 -2.24 -7.13
C PRO A 44 18.54 -2.29 -8.55
N PRO A 45 18.61 -1.18 -9.32
CA PRO A 45 18.13 -1.16 -10.70
C PRO A 45 18.84 -2.22 -11.56
N GLY A 46 18.08 -2.84 -12.47
CA GLY A 46 18.58 -3.89 -13.37
C GLY A 46 18.45 -5.33 -12.85
N ASN A 47 18.00 -5.53 -11.61
CA ASN A 47 17.79 -6.86 -11.02
C ASN A 47 16.35 -7.37 -11.21
N GLY A 48 15.75 -7.06 -12.36
CA GLY A 48 14.38 -7.46 -12.70
C GLY A 48 13.30 -6.45 -12.30
N ILE A 49 12.06 -6.89 -12.44
CA ILE A 49 10.83 -6.14 -12.13
C ILE A 49 10.24 -6.62 -10.80
N MET A 50 9.68 -5.70 -10.02
CA MET A 50 9.32 -5.96 -8.62
C MET A 50 8.41 -7.18 -8.43
N HIS A 51 7.38 -7.33 -9.26
CA HIS A 51 6.46 -8.46 -9.14
C HIS A 51 7.11 -9.82 -9.47
N GLN A 52 8.11 -9.86 -10.36
CA GLN A 52 8.87 -11.10 -10.63
C GLN A 52 9.85 -11.41 -9.50
N VAL A 53 10.56 -10.38 -9.00
CA VAL A 53 11.43 -10.53 -7.82
C VAL A 53 10.62 -10.98 -6.59
N ASN A 54 9.38 -10.52 -6.45
CA ASN A 54 8.48 -11.00 -5.41
C ASN A 54 8.27 -12.51 -5.51
N LEU A 55 7.95 -13.03 -6.70
CA LEU A 55 7.70 -14.46 -6.90
C LEU A 55 8.94 -15.32 -6.69
N GLU A 56 10.09 -14.88 -7.20
CA GLU A 56 11.29 -15.72 -7.26
C GLU A 56 12.16 -15.62 -5.99
N TYR A 57 12.05 -14.52 -5.24
CA TYR A 57 13.01 -14.21 -4.18
C TYR A 57 12.41 -13.70 -2.86
N LEU A 58 11.34 -12.89 -2.88
CA LEU A 58 10.84 -12.25 -1.65
C LEU A 58 9.68 -12.98 -0.98
N ALA A 59 8.81 -13.65 -1.75
CA ALA A 59 7.68 -14.39 -1.21
C ALA A 59 8.15 -15.64 -0.47
N SER A 60 7.76 -15.76 0.80
CA SER A 60 8.14 -16.85 1.68
C SER A 60 7.08 -17.95 1.79
N VAL A 61 5.83 -17.65 1.41
CA VAL A 61 4.61 -18.48 1.60
C VAL A 61 4.24 -18.67 3.07
N VAL A 62 5.20 -19.03 3.92
CA VAL A 62 5.07 -19.10 5.38
C VAL A 62 6.20 -18.34 6.02
N THR A 63 5.87 -17.34 6.83
CA THR A 63 6.83 -16.64 7.68
C THR A 63 6.85 -17.27 9.06
N ALA A 64 8.05 -17.48 9.62
CA ALA A 64 8.23 -17.94 10.98
C ALA A 64 8.87 -16.85 11.84
N SER A 65 8.31 -16.59 13.02
CA SER A 65 8.82 -15.65 14.02
C SER A 65 8.88 -16.30 15.40
N GLY A 66 9.74 -15.80 16.29
CA GLY A 66 9.99 -16.37 17.62
C GLY A 66 11.30 -17.14 17.74
N GLY A 67 11.71 -17.41 18.99
CA GLY A 67 12.93 -18.16 19.34
C GLY A 67 12.68 -19.66 19.57
N ASP A 68 13.72 -20.38 20.01
CA ASP A 68 13.62 -21.82 20.30
C ASP A 68 12.61 -22.08 21.43
N GLY A 69 11.50 -22.74 21.09
CA GLY A 69 10.40 -23.09 21.99
C GLY A 69 9.04 -22.42 21.69
N ASP A 70 9.04 -21.23 21.07
CA ASP A 70 7.83 -20.42 20.77
C ASP A 70 7.81 -19.97 19.29
N ARG A 71 8.14 -20.88 18.38
CA ARG A 71 8.18 -20.57 16.94
C ARG A 71 6.75 -20.51 16.39
N LEU A 72 6.28 -19.31 16.09
CA LEU A 72 5.01 -19.05 15.43
C LEU A 72 5.23 -19.03 13.92
N ALA A 73 4.54 -19.90 13.20
CA ALA A 73 4.44 -19.86 11.75
C ALA A 73 3.10 -19.24 11.36
N TYR A 74 3.12 -18.29 10.42
CA TYR A 74 1.93 -17.67 9.88
C TYR A 74 2.05 -17.52 8.36
N PRO A 75 0.92 -17.55 7.63
CA PRO A 75 0.92 -17.38 6.19
C PRO A 75 1.52 -16.02 5.81
N ASP A 76 2.25 -16.00 4.71
CA ASP A 76 2.80 -14.77 4.16
C ASP A 76 1.68 -13.89 3.58
N THR A 77 1.79 -12.59 3.80
CA THR A 77 0.83 -11.58 3.32
C THR A 77 1.60 -10.36 2.84
N LEU A 78 1.18 -9.78 1.73
CA LEU A 78 1.88 -8.66 1.10
C LEU A 78 0.91 -7.52 0.73
N VAL A 79 1.32 -6.30 1.05
CA VAL A 79 0.68 -5.09 0.56
C VAL A 79 1.75 -4.29 -0.18
N GLY A 80 1.44 -3.85 -1.41
CA GLY A 80 2.42 -3.17 -2.27
C GLY A 80 1.82 -1.98 -3.00
N THR A 81 2.66 -0.99 -3.33
CA THR A 81 2.28 0.17 -4.15
C THR A 81 2.39 -0.11 -5.65
N ASP A 82 2.52 -1.39 -6.03
CA ASP A 82 2.61 -1.85 -7.41
C ASP A 82 1.33 -2.59 -7.78
N SER A 83 0.72 -2.24 -8.92
CA SER A 83 -0.55 -2.83 -9.36
C SER A 83 -0.47 -4.33 -9.65
N HIS A 84 0.74 -4.88 -9.85
CA HIS A 84 0.95 -6.31 -10.08
C HIS A 84 1.31 -7.06 -8.79
N THR A 85 1.25 -6.41 -7.62
CA THR A 85 1.37 -7.09 -6.32
C THR A 85 0.50 -8.36 -6.23
N PRO A 86 -0.75 -8.41 -6.75
CA PRO A 86 -1.57 -9.64 -6.73
C PRO A 86 -0.96 -10.86 -7.45
N MET A 87 0.12 -10.70 -8.22
CA MET A 87 0.78 -11.83 -8.89
C MET A 87 1.28 -12.90 -7.90
N VAL A 88 1.67 -12.50 -6.67
CA VAL A 88 2.12 -13.42 -5.61
C VAL A 88 1.04 -14.37 -5.13
N ASN A 89 -0.24 -14.07 -5.40
CA ASN A 89 -1.37 -14.93 -5.04
C ASN A 89 -1.29 -16.29 -5.73
N GLY A 90 -0.61 -16.39 -6.88
CA GLY A 90 -0.33 -17.66 -7.54
C GLY A 90 0.57 -18.61 -6.72
N LEU A 91 1.31 -18.10 -5.73
CA LEU A 91 2.12 -18.89 -4.80
C LEU A 91 1.42 -19.17 -3.47
N GLY A 92 0.16 -18.76 -3.29
CA GLY A 92 -0.56 -18.89 -2.03
C GLY A 92 -0.26 -17.79 -1.00
N VAL A 93 0.44 -16.72 -1.38
CA VAL A 93 0.65 -15.52 -0.55
C VAL A 93 -0.55 -14.59 -0.73
N LEU A 94 -1.15 -14.08 0.35
CA LEU A 94 -2.24 -13.11 0.22
C LEU A 94 -1.68 -11.72 -0.06
N GLY A 95 -1.71 -11.32 -1.33
CA GLY A 95 -1.19 -10.05 -1.85
C GLY A 95 -2.27 -9.12 -2.40
N CYS A 96 -2.19 -7.83 -2.08
CA CYS A 96 -3.00 -6.78 -2.73
C CYS A 96 -2.23 -5.48 -2.97
N ASP A 97 -2.65 -4.72 -3.98
CA ASP A 97 -2.14 -3.39 -4.25
C ASP A 97 -2.89 -2.31 -3.44
N VAL A 98 -2.17 -1.24 -3.05
CA VAL A 98 -2.71 -0.07 -2.35
C VAL A 98 -2.00 1.21 -2.81
N GLY A 99 -2.51 2.37 -2.40
CA GLY A 99 -1.84 3.65 -2.60
C GLY A 99 -0.65 3.85 -1.66
N GLY A 100 0.20 4.84 -1.97
CA GLY A 100 1.40 5.14 -1.17
C GLY A 100 1.10 5.48 0.29
N ILE A 101 0.01 6.21 0.56
CA ILE A 101 -0.40 6.60 1.92
C ILE A 101 -0.74 5.36 2.76
N GLU A 102 -1.42 4.38 2.18
CA GLU A 102 -1.80 3.18 2.94
C GLU A 102 -0.61 2.23 3.13
N ALA A 103 0.28 2.14 2.14
CA ALA A 103 1.55 1.44 2.31
C ALA A 103 2.38 2.06 3.44
N GLU A 104 2.48 3.39 3.51
CA GLU A 104 3.14 4.10 4.61
C GLU A 104 2.47 3.82 5.95
N ALA A 105 1.13 3.87 6.01
CA ALA A 105 0.39 3.57 7.23
C ALA A 105 0.69 2.15 7.75
N VAL A 106 0.73 1.16 6.86
CA VAL A 106 1.10 -0.23 7.20
C VAL A 106 2.56 -0.32 7.67
N MET A 107 3.49 0.40 7.04
CA MET A 107 4.89 0.48 7.48
C MET A 107 5.02 1.09 8.90
N LEU A 108 4.11 1.99 9.28
CA LEU A 108 4.01 2.58 10.61
C LEU A 108 3.20 1.72 11.61
N GLY A 109 2.82 0.49 11.23
CA GLY A 109 2.11 -0.46 12.09
C GLY A 109 0.60 -0.27 12.16
N ARG A 110 0.00 0.56 11.30
CA ARG A 110 -1.46 0.67 11.18
C ARG A 110 -2.01 -0.56 10.44
N LYS A 111 -3.18 -1.02 10.85
CA LYS A 111 -3.87 -2.13 10.18
C LYS A 111 -4.46 -1.64 8.87
N LEU A 112 -4.33 -2.43 7.81
CA LEU A 112 -5.02 -2.17 6.55
C LEU A 112 -6.50 -2.55 6.69
N SER A 113 -7.40 -1.68 6.22
CA SER A 113 -8.80 -2.03 6.02
C SER A 113 -9.06 -2.37 4.56
N LEU A 114 -9.77 -3.47 4.35
CA LEU A 114 -10.19 -3.91 3.02
C LEU A 114 -11.67 -3.54 2.84
N ARG A 115 -11.99 -3.02 1.65
CA ARG A 115 -13.26 -2.34 1.31
C ARG A 115 -14.51 -3.01 1.89
N ALA A 116 -15.36 -2.20 2.52
CA ALA A 116 -16.69 -2.60 2.94
C ALA A 116 -17.72 -2.31 1.84
N ARG A 117 -18.72 -3.18 1.67
CA ARG A 117 -19.88 -2.88 0.82
C ARG A 117 -20.87 -2.02 1.61
N GLY A 118 -21.34 -0.94 1.01
CA GLY A 118 -22.35 -0.05 1.58
C GLY A 118 -23.47 0.26 0.59
N ARG A 119 -24.55 0.88 1.09
CA ARG A 119 -25.65 1.36 0.27
C ARG A 119 -25.69 2.88 0.30
N LEU A 120 -25.42 3.52 -0.83
CA LEU A 120 -25.57 4.96 -1.00
C LEU A 120 -27.03 5.31 -1.29
N ARG A 121 -27.63 6.18 -0.47
CA ARG A 121 -28.92 6.82 -0.73
C ARG A 121 -28.70 8.26 -1.18
N VAL A 122 -29.22 8.63 -2.35
CA VAL A 122 -29.17 10.00 -2.87
C VAL A 122 -30.57 10.60 -2.77
N HIS A 123 -30.74 11.66 -1.98
CA HIS A 123 -31.98 12.44 -1.92
C HIS A 123 -31.89 13.62 -2.88
N ARG A 124 -32.77 13.65 -3.89
CA ARG A 124 -32.82 14.72 -4.88
C ARG A 124 -33.71 15.86 -4.38
N ALA A 125 -33.46 17.07 -4.87
CA ALA A 125 -34.28 18.25 -4.59
C ALA A 125 -35.76 18.07 -5.00
N SER A 126 -36.05 17.16 -5.94
CA SER A 126 -37.40 16.78 -6.35
C SER A 126 -38.14 15.88 -5.34
N GLY A 127 -37.49 15.47 -4.24
CA GLY A 127 -38.02 14.49 -3.29
C GLY A 127 -37.77 13.03 -3.68
N ALA A 128 -37.28 12.76 -4.88
CA ALA A 128 -36.91 11.41 -5.31
C ALA A 128 -35.68 10.89 -4.54
N THR A 129 -35.67 9.58 -4.23
CA THR A 129 -34.53 8.92 -3.59
C THR A 129 -34.02 7.78 -4.46
N ASP A 130 -32.74 7.82 -4.82
CA ASP A 130 -32.06 6.72 -5.52
C ASP A 130 -31.18 5.91 -4.57
N GLN A 131 -31.04 4.62 -4.85
CA GLN A 131 -30.18 3.71 -4.09
C GLN A 131 -29.19 2.99 -5.00
N PHE A 132 -27.92 3.02 -4.61
CA PHE A 132 -26.85 2.33 -5.31
C PHE A 132 -25.99 1.56 -4.30
N ASP A 133 -25.61 0.33 -4.65
CA ASP A 133 -24.58 -0.38 -3.90
C ASP A 133 -23.23 0.25 -4.25
N VAL A 134 -22.45 0.58 -3.22
CA VAL A 134 -21.15 1.22 -3.34
C VAL A 134 -20.09 0.43 -2.59
N LEU A 135 -18.90 0.40 -3.17
CA LEU A 135 -17.69 -0.04 -2.47
C LEU A 135 -17.14 1.15 -1.69
N MET A 136 -17.18 1.06 -0.36
CA MET A 136 -16.67 2.09 0.53
C MET A 136 -15.27 1.72 1.02
N ARG A 137 -14.43 2.72 1.16
CA ARG A 137 -13.15 2.63 1.86
C ARG A 137 -13.36 3.27 3.24
N LEU A 138 -13.53 2.43 4.25
CA LEU A 138 -13.67 2.83 5.65
C LEU A 138 -12.56 2.11 6.41
N ASP A 139 -11.59 2.87 6.89
CA ASP A 139 -10.29 2.36 7.29
C ASP A 139 -10.15 2.11 8.80
N THR A 140 -11.03 2.71 9.61
CA THR A 140 -11.03 2.53 11.08
C THR A 140 -12.44 2.52 11.69
N ALA A 141 -12.58 1.99 12.91
CA ALA A 141 -13.83 2.11 13.67
C ALA A 141 -14.21 3.58 13.91
N GLU A 142 -13.22 4.45 14.12
CA GLU A 142 -13.42 5.90 14.23
C GLU A 142 -13.89 6.53 12.93
N GLU A 143 -13.47 6.05 11.76
CA GLU A 143 -14.00 6.51 10.48
C GLU A 143 -15.45 6.07 10.25
N VAL A 144 -15.81 4.86 10.67
CA VAL A 144 -17.22 4.42 10.68
C VAL A 144 -18.04 5.34 11.60
N THR A 145 -17.54 5.61 12.80
CA THR A 145 -18.18 6.54 13.74
C THR A 145 -18.31 7.93 13.13
N CYS A 146 -17.23 8.50 12.61
CA CYS A 146 -17.20 9.77 11.89
C CYS A 146 -18.26 9.82 10.77
N TYR A 147 -18.33 8.78 9.93
CA TYR A 147 -19.34 8.70 8.86
C TYR A 147 -20.76 8.63 9.39
N THR A 148 -21.02 7.85 10.45
CA THR A 148 -22.36 7.80 11.08
C THR A 148 -22.77 9.13 11.70
N HIS A 149 -21.81 10.01 12.01
CA HIS A 149 -22.07 11.37 12.49
C HIS A 149 -22.22 12.39 11.36
N GLY A 150 -22.09 11.99 10.09
CA GLY A 150 -22.17 12.86 8.93
C GLY A 150 -20.83 13.46 8.50
N GLY A 151 -19.72 12.93 9.02
CA GLY A 151 -18.36 13.38 8.76
C GLY A 151 -17.66 13.93 10.01
N ILE A 152 -16.36 14.22 9.87
CA ILE A 152 -15.48 14.56 11.00
C ILE A 152 -15.88 15.88 11.65
N LEU A 153 -16.27 16.87 10.85
CA LEU A 153 -16.68 18.19 11.34
C LEU A 153 -18.00 18.13 12.12
N PRO A 154 -19.07 17.47 11.63
CA PRO A 154 -20.26 17.21 12.43
C PRO A 154 -20.01 16.45 13.74
N MET A 155 -19.12 15.44 13.71
CA MET A 155 -18.75 14.67 14.90
C MET A 155 -18.09 15.56 15.96
N LEU A 156 -17.03 16.29 15.58
CA LEU A 156 -16.31 17.20 16.47
C LEU A 156 -17.19 18.34 16.99
N TYR A 157 -18.10 18.86 16.15
CA TYR A 157 -19.04 19.88 16.57
C TYR A 157 -19.99 19.37 17.67
N ARG A 158 -20.54 18.14 17.51
CA ARG A 158 -21.39 17.51 18.53
C ARG A 158 -20.61 17.18 19.80
N GLU A 159 -19.36 16.74 19.69
CA GLU A 159 -18.48 16.50 20.84
C GLU A 159 -18.16 17.79 21.59
N SER A 160 -17.90 18.90 20.89
CA SER A 160 -17.66 20.21 21.52
C SER A 160 -18.90 20.69 22.29
N LEU A 161 -20.09 20.52 21.70
CA LEU A 161 -21.36 20.84 22.36
C LEU A 161 -21.59 19.96 23.60
N ALA A 162 -21.29 18.66 23.53
CA ALA A 162 -21.43 17.74 24.64
C ALA A 162 -20.40 17.99 25.77
N ALA A 163 -19.21 18.49 25.43
CA ALA A 163 -18.14 18.78 26.38
C ALA A 163 -18.26 20.16 27.07
N GLY A 164 -19.28 20.97 26.73
CA GLY A 164 -19.49 22.30 27.31
C GLY A 164 -18.37 23.29 27.02
N ARG A 165 -17.53 23.03 26.00
CA ARG A 165 -16.49 23.94 25.55
C ARG A 165 -17.11 24.93 24.57
N HIS A 166 -17.55 26.06 25.10
CA HIS A 166 -17.88 27.27 24.34
C HIS A 166 -16.72 28.25 24.44
#